data_AF-A0A3B0SLJ7-F1
#
_entry.id   AF-A0A3B0SLJ7-F1
#
_cell.length_a   1.000
_cell.length_b   1.000
_cell.length_c   1.000
_cell.angle_alpha   90.00
_cell.angle_beta   90.00
_cell.angle_gamma   90.00
#
_symmetry.space_group_name_H-M   'P 1'
#
loop_
_entity.id
_entity.type
_entity.pdbx_description
1 polymer ?
#
loop_
_entity_poly.entity_id
_entity_poly.type
_entity_poly.pdbx_seq_one_letter_code
_entity_poly.pdbx_strand_id
1 'polypeptide(L)'
;EATLGYPTPDVAFKNDSNAPVIIKGSYTDHSVTLTFFGNQEGKTCGTERSERSNVSPPIKLYKADEDGVVAPGEEKVKSRGSKGWSITNWRIFYDAEGNEIDRERFDWRYRGEKNVILLHPCDERVGGNGVCPITVPSVSGLTAEDATSTLTDAGFTVAVVHIDTADPAKNGIVLSSSPKGYQEPGTTITITVGSYVDAGGGGGEGG
;
A
#
# COMPACT_ATOMS: atom_id res chain seq x y z
N GLU A 1 17.99 -5.32 30.44
CA GLU A 1 17.65 -3.89 30.61
C GLU A 1 16.21 -3.71 30.19
N ALA A 2 15.35 -3.21 31.08
CA ALA A 2 13.94 -3.00 30.80
C ALA A 2 13.61 -1.55 31.15
N THR A 3 13.13 -0.79 30.17
CA THR A 3 12.75 0.62 30.33
C THR A 3 11.23 0.67 30.47
N LEU A 4 10.73 1.25 31.57
CA LEU A 4 9.31 1.53 31.77
C LEU A 4 9.04 2.99 31.36
N GLY A 5 7.98 3.22 30.58
CA GLY A 5 7.55 4.56 30.20
C GLY A 5 6.77 5.24 31.33
N TYR A 6 6.87 6.57 31.44
CA TYR A 6 5.98 7.39 32.27
C TYR A 6 4.85 7.95 31.40
N PRO A 7 3.59 8.08 31.89
CA PRO A 7 3.12 7.88 33.26
C PRO A 7 2.63 6.46 33.58
N THR A 8 2.67 5.52 32.63
CA THR A 8 2.20 4.15 32.82
C THR A 8 3.23 3.13 32.37
N PRO A 9 3.41 2.01 33.08
CA PRO A 9 2.53 1.50 34.15
C PRO A 9 2.80 2.09 35.54
N ASP A 10 1.77 2.07 36.40
CA ASP A 10 1.93 2.30 37.84
C ASP A 10 2.67 1.12 38.48
N VAL A 11 3.79 1.38 39.15
CA VAL A 11 4.69 0.36 39.71
C VAL A 11 4.37 0.16 41.20
N ALA A 12 3.10 -0.11 41.50
CA ALA A 12 2.67 -0.48 42.84
C ALA A 12 3.20 -1.88 43.19
N PHE A 13 3.72 -2.05 44.42
CA PHE A 13 4.09 -3.36 44.94
C PHE A 13 3.49 -3.57 46.32
N LYS A 14 3.26 -4.83 46.67
CA LYS A 14 2.82 -5.27 48.00
C LYS A 14 3.81 -6.31 48.51
N ASN A 15 4.29 -6.16 49.75
CA ASN A 15 5.05 -7.21 50.40
C ASN A 15 4.10 -8.34 50.83
N ASP A 16 4.32 -9.53 50.30
CA ASP A 16 3.58 -10.76 50.56
C ASP A 16 4.42 -11.80 51.32
N SER A 17 5.64 -11.44 51.74
CA SER A 17 6.49 -12.26 52.61
C SER A 17 6.26 -11.94 54.08
N ASN A 18 6.67 -12.85 54.97
CA ASN A 18 6.65 -12.59 56.42
C ASN A 18 7.85 -11.73 56.86
N ALA A 19 8.84 -11.54 55.97
CA ALA A 19 10.01 -10.73 56.22
C ALA A 19 9.80 -9.27 55.78
N PRO A 20 10.51 -8.29 56.39
CA PRO A 20 10.47 -6.91 55.92
C PRO A 20 11.18 -6.74 54.56
N VAL A 21 10.63 -5.88 53.71
CA VAL A 21 11.32 -5.36 52.52
C VAL A 21 12.04 -4.07 52.93
N ILE A 22 13.34 -4.00 52.66
CA ILE A 22 14.15 -2.79 52.91
C ILE A 22 14.33 -2.06 51.58
N ILE A 23 13.95 -0.79 51.55
CA ILE A 23 14.17 0.08 50.39
C ILE A 23 15.26 1.08 50.75
N LYS A 24 16.37 1.03 50.02
CA LYS A 24 17.45 2.00 50.15
C LYS A 24 17.39 2.97 48.98
N GLY A 25 17.13 4.23 49.28
CA GLY A 25 17.17 5.31 48.29
C GLY A 25 18.51 6.04 48.26
N SER A 26 18.93 6.45 47.07
CA SER A 26 19.91 7.51 46.87
C SER A 26 19.46 8.43 45.73
N TYR A 27 19.94 9.66 45.70
CA TYR A 27 19.57 10.62 44.66
C TYR A 27 20.74 11.52 44.26
N THR A 28 20.65 12.08 43.06
CA THR A 28 21.43 13.23 42.58
C THR A 28 20.45 14.35 42.19
N ASP A 29 20.96 15.43 41.62
CA ASP A 29 20.15 16.50 40.99
C ASP A 29 19.27 16.01 39.82
N HIS A 30 19.63 14.91 39.18
CA HIS A 30 18.97 14.39 37.98
C HIS A 30 18.50 12.92 38.07
N SER A 31 18.68 12.25 39.20
CA SER A 31 18.33 10.83 39.33
C SER A 31 17.90 10.46 40.76
N VAL A 32 16.98 9.50 40.86
CA VAL A 32 16.62 8.80 42.10
C VAL A 32 16.82 7.31 41.85
N THR A 33 17.64 6.67 42.68
CA THR A 33 17.89 5.23 42.65
C THR A 33 17.28 4.59 43.88
N LEU A 34 16.44 3.59 43.69
CA LEU A 34 15.87 2.77 44.76
C LEU A 34 16.42 1.34 44.63
N THR A 35 17.04 0.83 45.69
CA THR A 35 17.45 -0.58 45.80
C THR A 35 16.55 -1.30 46.78
N PHE A 36 15.97 -2.42 46.35
CA PHE A 36 15.08 -3.23 47.17
C PHE A 36 15.83 -4.47 47.66
N PHE A 37 15.81 -4.69 48.97
CA PHE A 37 16.29 -5.91 49.62
C PHE A 37 15.10 -6.62 50.24
N GLY A 38 15.04 -7.94 50.09
CA GLY A 38 13.98 -8.77 50.66
C GLY A 38 14.45 -10.19 50.86
N ASN A 39 13.64 -10.98 51.56
CA ASN A 39 13.83 -12.42 51.70
C ASN A 39 12.87 -13.13 50.74
N GLN A 40 13.40 -14.04 49.92
CA GLN A 40 12.59 -14.82 48.99
C GLN A 40 11.90 -16.00 49.67
N GLU A 41 12.25 -16.34 50.93
CA GLU A 41 11.70 -17.48 51.68
C GLU A 41 11.78 -18.81 50.90
N GLY A 42 12.80 -18.96 50.04
CA GLY A 42 12.94 -20.11 49.15
C GLY A 42 12.00 -20.12 47.93
N LYS A 43 11.05 -19.17 47.84
CA LYS A 43 10.16 -19.05 46.68
C LYS A 43 10.95 -18.70 45.43
N THR A 44 10.56 -19.28 44.31
CA THR A 44 11.16 -18.97 43.00
C THR A 44 10.10 -18.58 41.98
N CYS A 45 10.52 -17.92 40.90
CA CYS A 45 9.66 -17.57 39.77
C CYS A 45 10.14 -18.30 38.51
N GLY A 46 9.22 -18.99 37.85
CA GLY A 46 9.41 -19.53 36.50
C GLY A 46 8.60 -18.76 35.46
N THR A 47 8.88 -19.05 34.21
CA THR A 47 8.14 -18.52 33.06
C THR A 47 7.78 -19.64 32.11
N GLU A 48 6.51 -19.67 31.70
CA GLU A 48 6.03 -20.53 30.63
C GLU A 48 5.48 -19.65 29.51
N ARG A 49 5.67 -20.06 28.26
CA ARG A 49 5.24 -19.29 27.09
C ARG A 49 4.47 -20.18 26.14
N SER A 50 3.30 -19.72 25.71
CA SER A 50 2.49 -20.44 24.73
C SER A 50 3.16 -20.42 23.35
N GLU A 51 2.75 -21.34 22.49
CA GLU A 51 2.90 -21.13 21.06
C GLU A 51 2.15 -19.88 20.59
N ARG A 52 2.53 -19.35 19.43
CA ARG A 52 1.79 -18.23 18.83
C ARG A 52 0.38 -18.68 18.43
N SER A 53 -0.61 -17.90 18.83
CA SER A 53 -2.02 -18.17 18.55
C SER A 53 -2.68 -16.97 17.86
N ASN A 54 -3.95 -17.13 17.45
CA ASN A 54 -4.76 -16.06 16.85
C ASN A 54 -4.04 -15.34 15.69
N VAL A 55 -3.40 -16.13 14.81
CA VAL A 55 -2.63 -15.60 13.69
C VAL A 55 -3.60 -14.96 12.70
N SER A 56 -3.43 -13.67 12.45
CA SER A 56 -4.25 -12.92 11.48
C SER A 56 -3.40 -12.49 10.29
N PRO A 57 -3.93 -12.56 9.05
CA PRO A 57 -3.23 -12.02 7.89
C PRO A 57 -3.00 -10.50 8.03
N PRO A 58 -2.04 -9.94 7.28
CA PRO A 58 -1.85 -8.50 7.22
C PRO A 58 -3.11 -7.82 6.66
N ILE A 59 -3.52 -6.73 7.30
CA ILE A 59 -4.63 -5.91 6.81
C ILE A 59 -4.18 -5.17 5.55
N LYS A 60 -4.97 -5.25 4.48
CA LYS A 60 -4.71 -4.49 3.25
C LYS A 60 -4.94 -3.00 3.50
N LEU A 61 -4.03 -2.17 3.02
CA LEU A 61 -4.12 -0.72 3.00
C LEU A 61 -3.85 -0.24 1.58
N TYR A 62 -4.87 0.38 0.98
CA TYR A 62 -4.73 1.06 -0.30
C TYR A 62 -4.20 2.48 -0.07
N LYS A 63 -3.25 2.91 -0.90
CA LYS A 63 -2.72 4.28 -0.90
C LYS A 63 -2.60 4.79 -2.33
N ALA A 64 -2.91 6.07 -2.51
CA ALA A 64 -2.67 6.73 -3.79
C ALA A 64 -1.17 6.74 -4.07
N ASP A 65 -0.83 6.45 -5.31
CA ASP A 65 0.54 6.56 -5.81
C ASP A 65 0.85 8.00 -6.19
N GLU A 66 1.55 8.70 -5.31
CA GLU A 66 1.97 10.09 -5.51
C GLU A 66 3.14 10.21 -6.51
N ASP A 67 3.88 9.11 -6.72
CA ASP A 67 5.07 9.08 -7.59
C ASP A 67 4.72 8.79 -9.07
N GLY A 68 3.46 8.48 -9.38
CA GLY A 68 2.99 8.20 -10.75
C GLY A 68 3.62 6.96 -11.41
N VAL A 69 4.05 5.98 -10.60
CA VAL A 69 4.65 4.72 -11.05
C VAL A 69 3.64 3.61 -11.33
N VAL A 70 2.40 3.74 -10.85
CA VAL A 70 1.31 2.76 -11.05
C VAL A 70 0.42 3.25 -12.17
N ALA A 71 0.30 2.45 -13.24
CA ALA A 71 -0.62 2.77 -14.32
C ALA A 71 -2.09 2.71 -13.84
N PRO A 72 -3.00 3.49 -14.46
CA PRO A 72 -4.41 3.41 -14.14
C PRO A 72 -4.96 1.98 -14.27
N GLY A 73 -5.68 1.51 -13.25
CA GLY A 73 -6.23 0.14 -13.19
C GLY A 73 -5.25 -0.94 -12.71
N GLU A 74 -3.97 -0.62 -12.54
CA GLU A 74 -2.99 -1.55 -12.00
C GLU A 74 -2.86 -1.43 -10.46
N GLU A 75 -2.39 -2.51 -9.83
CA GLU A 75 -2.01 -2.52 -8.42
C GLU A 75 -0.52 -2.80 -8.27
N LYS A 76 0.16 -2.02 -7.41
CA LYS A 76 1.57 -2.27 -7.07
C LYS A 76 1.74 -2.49 -5.58
N VAL A 77 2.25 -3.66 -5.21
CA VAL A 77 2.54 -3.97 -3.80
C VAL A 77 3.78 -3.18 -3.35
N LYS A 78 3.60 -2.22 -2.44
CA LYS A 78 4.70 -1.48 -1.79
C LYS A 78 5.26 -2.23 -0.59
N SER A 79 4.40 -2.89 0.17
CA SER A 79 4.82 -3.76 1.28
C SER A 79 3.81 -4.89 1.44
N ARG A 80 4.28 -6.13 1.64
CA ARG A 80 3.40 -7.28 1.91
C ARG A 80 2.83 -7.30 3.33
N GLY A 81 3.33 -6.43 4.21
CA GLY A 81 3.01 -6.44 5.63
C GLY A 81 3.48 -7.72 6.34
N SER A 82 3.01 -7.90 7.56
CA SER A 82 3.31 -9.08 8.38
C SER A 82 2.07 -9.59 9.09
N LYS A 83 2.10 -10.88 9.49
CA LYS A 83 0.98 -11.48 10.22
C LYS A 83 0.93 -10.94 11.64
N GLY A 84 -0.27 -10.65 12.12
CA GLY A 84 -0.51 -10.44 13.56
C GLY A 84 -0.62 -11.78 14.27
N TRP A 85 -0.39 -11.80 15.57
CA TRP A 85 -0.51 -12.99 16.41
C TRP A 85 -0.63 -12.58 17.88
N SER A 86 -1.08 -13.52 18.71
CA SER A 86 -1.13 -13.37 20.16
C SER A 86 -0.22 -14.40 20.82
N ILE A 87 0.22 -14.10 22.03
CA ILE A 87 0.94 -15.04 22.87
C ILE A 87 0.50 -14.84 24.31
N THR A 88 0.49 -15.94 25.05
CA THR A 88 0.24 -15.93 26.47
C THR A 88 1.55 -16.28 27.17
N ASN A 89 1.97 -15.41 28.08
CA ASN A 89 3.07 -15.69 28.99
C ASN A 89 2.48 -15.96 30.37
N TRP A 90 3.00 -16.97 31.05
CA TRP A 90 2.70 -17.22 32.45
C TRP A 90 3.91 -16.89 33.30
N ARG A 91 3.67 -16.18 34.39
CA ARG A 91 4.61 -16.11 35.51
C ARG A 91 4.15 -17.10 36.55
N ILE A 92 4.99 -18.07 36.88
CA ILE A 92 4.64 -19.17 37.78
C ILE A 92 5.45 -19.01 39.05
N PHE A 93 4.81 -19.12 40.20
CA PHE A 93 5.44 -19.03 41.50
C PHE A 93 5.57 -20.42 42.10
N TYR A 94 6.73 -20.73 42.67
CA TYR A 94 6.99 -21.99 43.36
C TYR A 94 7.33 -21.74 44.83
N ASP A 95 6.98 -22.68 45.70
CA ASP A 95 7.48 -22.73 47.07
C ASP A 95 8.94 -23.21 47.14
N ALA A 96 9.48 -23.35 48.36
CA ALA A 96 10.85 -23.80 48.60
C ALA A 96 11.07 -25.27 48.24
N GLU A 97 10.00 -26.06 48.21
CA GLU A 97 9.96 -27.47 47.85
C GLU A 97 9.83 -27.69 46.33
N GLY A 98 9.54 -26.63 45.56
CA GLY A 98 9.40 -26.65 44.10
C GLY A 98 7.98 -26.91 43.60
N ASN A 99 6.97 -26.89 44.47
CA ASN A 99 5.57 -27.01 44.06
C ASN A 99 5.04 -25.68 43.52
N GLU A 100 4.26 -25.72 42.45
CA GLU A 100 3.58 -24.53 41.91
C GLU A 100 2.53 -24.04 42.91
N ILE A 101 2.69 -22.82 43.41
CA ILE A 101 1.78 -22.19 44.38
C ILE A 101 0.80 -21.20 43.73
N ASP A 102 1.17 -20.58 42.60
CA ASP A 102 0.31 -19.69 41.84
C ASP A 102 0.85 -19.46 40.41
N ARG A 103 -0.01 -19.01 39.49
CA ARG A 103 0.40 -18.50 38.17
C ARG A 103 -0.41 -17.31 37.69
N GLU A 104 0.30 -16.28 37.22
CA GLU A 104 -0.28 -15.10 36.58
C GLU A 104 -0.23 -15.24 35.06
N ARG A 105 -1.32 -14.84 34.39
CA ARG A 105 -1.44 -14.91 32.93
C ARG A 105 -1.34 -13.51 32.31
N PHE A 106 -0.47 -13.37 31.32
CA PHE A 106 -0.28 -12.14 30.55
C PHE A 106 -0.49 -12.41 29.07
N ASP A 107 -1.56 -11.86 28.50
CA ASP A 107 -1.87 -11.97 27.08
C ASP A 107 -1.37 -10.75 26.30
N TRP A 108 -0.52 -10.99 25.31
CA TRP A 108 -0.01 -9.95 24.41
C TRP A 108 -0.56 -10.16 23.01
N ARG A 109 -1.08 -9.08 22.42
CA ARG A 109 -1.51 -9.07 21.02
C ARG A 109 -0.58 -8.21 20.18
N TYR A 110 0.17 -8.87 19.30
CA TYR A 110 1.03 -8.21 18.32
C TYR A 110 0.24 -7.98 17.04
N ARG A 111 0.08 -6.70 16.67
CA ARG A 111 -0.51 -6.32 15.39
C ARG A 111 0.57 -6.41 14.32
N GLY A 112 0.29 -7.16 13.27
CA GLY A 112 1.15 -7.23 12.09
C GLY A 112 1.13 -5.92 11.31
N GLU A 113 2.15 -5.71 10.50
CA GLU A 113 2.23 -4.57 9.58
C GLU A 113 1.21 -4.73 8.44
N LYS A 114 0.72 -3.60 7.95
CA LYS A 114 -0.27 -3.58 6.88
C LYS A 114 0.36 -3.99 5.54
N ASN A 115 -0.41 -4.72 4.72
CA ASN A 115 -0.08 -4.96 3.32
C ASN A 115 -0.44 -3.69 2.53
N VAL A 116 0.55 -2.91 2.14
CA VAL A 116 0.37 -1.63 1.44
C VAL A 116 0.37 -1.86 -0.07
N ILE A 117 -0.76 -1.54 -0.69
CA ILE A 117 -0.98 -1.61 -2.13
C ILE A 117 -1.12 -0.18 -2.65
N LEU A 118 -0.27 0.20 -3.58
CA LEU A 118 -0.36 1.47 -4.30
C LEU A 118 -1.32 1.31 -5.48
N LEU A 119 -2.17 2.32 -5.66
CA LEU A 119 -3.13 2.43 -6.75
C LEU A 119 -2.98 3.80 -7.41
N HIS A 120 -3.34 3.90 -8.69
CA HIS A 120 -3.40 5.20 -9.35
C HIS A 120 -4.37 6.15 -8.61
N PRO A 121 -4.07 7.45 -8.48
CA PRO A 121 -4.91 8.43 -7.75
C PRO A 121 -6.38 8.55 -8.22
N CYS A 122 -6.72 8.03 -9.39
CA CYS A 122 -8.11 7.99 -9.90
C CYS A 122 -8.98 6.91 -9.24
N ASP A 123 -8.37 5.92 -8.59
CA ASP A 123 -9.10 4.76 -8.03
C ASP A 123 -9.93 5.16 -6.80
N GLU A 124 -11.18 4.69 -6.73
CA GLU A 124 -12.11 5.00 -5.65
C GLU A 124 -11.62 4.56 -4.27
N ARG A 125 -10.82 3.49 -4.21
CA ARG A 125 -10.29 2.94 -2.94
C ARG A 125 -9.28 3.87 -2.27
N VAL A 126 -8.78 4.86 -2.99
CA VAL A 126 -7.86 5.90 -2.48
C VAL A 126 -8.50 7.29 -2.52
N GLY A 127 -9.82 7.38 -2.73
CA GLY A 127 -10.56 8.64 -2.75
C GLY A 127 -10.65 9.31 -4.13
N GLY A 128 -10.25 8.62 -5.21
CA GLY A 128 -10.48 9.05 -6.57
C GLY A 128 -11.95 8.94 -7.00
N ASN A 129 -12.28 9.43 -8.18
CA ASN A 129 -13.64 9.43 -8.74
C ASN A 129 -13.99 8.16 -9.53
N GLY A 130 -13.09 7.16 -9.58
CA GLY A 130 -13.27 5.92 -10.33
C GLY A 130 -13.09 6.05 -11.85
N VAL A 131 -12.94 7.28 -12.36
CA VAL A 131 -12.72 7.54 -13.79
C VAL A 131 -11.23 7.63 -14.04
N CYS A 132 -10.65 6.50 -14.41
CA CYS A 132 -9.23 6.37 -14.65
C CYS A 132 -8.86 6.66 -16.11
N PRO A 133 -7.74 7.37 -16.36
CA PRO A 133 -7.22 7.51 -17.71
C PRO A 133 -6.98 6.15 -18.37
N ILE A 134 -7.32 6.03 -19.64
CA ILE A 134 -7.17 4.82 -20.44
C ILE A 134 -6.12 5.06 -21.54
N THR A 135 -5.41 4.01 -21.93
CA THR A 135 -4.36 4.12 -22.96
C THR A 135 -4.99 4.27 -24.34
N VAL A 136 -4.51 5.23 -25.14
CA VAL A 136 -4.91 5.40 -26.54
C VAL A 136 -4.23 4.31 -27.39
N PRO A 137 -4.99 3.40 -28.03
CA PRO A 137 -4.44 2.41 -28.95
C PRO A 137 -3.66 3.04 -30.10
N SER A 138 -2.60 2.36 -30.55
CA SER A 138 -1.89 2.76 -31.76
C SER A 138 -2.70 2.36 -32.99
N VAL A 139 -3.16 3.36 -33.75
CA VAL A 139 -3.96 3.17 -34.97
C VAL A 139 -3.28 3.61 -36.26
N SER A 140 -2.01 4.05 -36.17
CA SER A 140 -1.22 4.41 -37.36
C SER A 140 -1.07 3.22 -38.30
N GLY A 141 -1.34 3.43 -39.58
CA GLY A 141 -1.29 2.39 -40.62
C GLY A 141 -2.59 1.62 -40.82
N LEU A 142 -3.61 1.82 -39.98
CA LEU A 142 -4.94 1.25 -40.17
C LEU A 142 -5.77 2.09 -41.16
N THR A 143 -6.85 1.51 -41.66
CA THR A 143 -7.87 2.27 -42.41
C THR A 143 -8.59 3.24 -41.47
N ALA A 144 -9.18 4.31 -42.01
CA ALA A 144 -9.96 5.25 -41.20
C ALA A 144 -11.12 4.57 -40.43
N GLU A 145 -11.74 3.56 -41.04
CA GLU A 145 -12.84 2.79 -40.43
C GLU A 145 -12.33 1.92 -39.26
N ASP A 146 -11.30 1.10 -39.50
CA ASP A 146 -10.71 0.24 -38.46
C ASP A 146 -10.15 1.05 -37.29
N ALA A 147 -9.49 2.18 -37.60
CA ALA A 147 -8.98 3.10 -36.59
C ALA A 147 -10.11 3.71 -35.76
N THR A 148 -11.21 4.11 -36.41
CA THR A 148 -12.37 4.66 -35.71
C THR A 148 -12.97 3.62 -34.78
N SER A 149 -13.22 2.40 -35.29
CA SER A 149 -13.73 1.28 -34.49
C SER A 149 -12.85 0.99 -33.28
N THR A 150 -11.53 0.87 -33.49
CA THR A 150 -10.57 0.57 -32.42
C THR A 150 -10.59 1.63 -31.32
N LEU A 151 -10.66 2.91 -31.69
CA LEU A 151 -10.67 4.01 -30.72
C LEU A 151 -12.02 4.13 -29.98
N THR A 152 -13.13 3.95 -30.68
CA THR A 152 -14.47 3.97 -30.04
C THR A 152 -14.67 2.79 -29.11
N ASP A 153 -14.19 1.59 -29.48
CA ASP A 153 -14.23 0.40 -28.64
C ASP A 153 -13.38 0.57 -27.38
N ALA A 154 -12.27 1.31 -27.48
CA ALA A 154 -11.46 1.69 -26.33
C ALA A 154 -12.12 2.76 -25.45
N GLY A 155 -13.22 3.39 -25.88
CA GLY A 155 -13.95 4.39 -25.11
C GLY A 155 -13.58 5.84 -25.45
N PHE A 156 -12.96 6.09 -26.60
CA PHE A 156 -12.67 7.44 -27.09
C PHE A 156 -13.70 7.94 -28.11
N THR A 157 -13.75 9.26 -28.29
CA THR A 157 -14.43 9.86 -29.44
C THR A 157 -13.41 10.13 -30.54
N VAL A 158 -13.84 10.12 -31.82
CA VAL A 158 -12.92 10.21 -32.96
C VAL A 158 -13.26 11.41 -33.84
N ALA A 159 -12.25 12.19 -34.18
CA ALA A 159 -12.33 13.23 -35.21
C ALA A 159 -11.39 12.86 -36.37
N VAL A 160 -11.86 13.03 -37.61
CA VAL A 160 -11.07 12.67 -38.80
C VAL A 160 -10.67 13.94 -39.55
N VAL A 161 -9.39 14.07 -39.84
CA VAL A 161 -8.83 15.13 -40.69
C VAL A 161 -8.11 14.48 -41.85
N HIS A 162 -8.37 14.98 -43.06
CA HIS A 162 -7.69 14.52 -44.26
C HIS A 162 -6.53 15.45 -44.62
N ILE A 163 -5.41 14.86 -45.02
CA ILE A 163 -4.29 15.60 -45.62
C ILE A 163 -3.93 14.99 -46.96
N ASP A 164 -3.57 15.85 -47.90
CA ASP A 164 -3.15 15.44 -49.22
C ASP A 164 -1.81 14.67 -49.15
N THR A 165 -1.71 13.59 -49.91
CA THR A 165 -0.50 12.77 -50.04
C THR A 165 -0.26 12.38 -51.49
N ALA A 166 1.00 12.39 -51.91
CA ALA A 166 1.40 11.90 -53.23
C ALA A 166 1.62 10.37 -53.25
N ASP A 167 1.51 9.69 -52.10
CA ASP A 167 1.64 8.24 -52.00
C ASP A 167 0.27 7.56 -52.10
N PRO A 168 -0.04 6.83 -53.19
CA PRO A 168 -1.32 6.15 -53.35
C PRO A 168 -1.54 5.04 -52.30
N ALA A 169 -0.48 4.47 -51.74
CA ALA A 169 -0.58 3.45 -50.68
C ALA A 169 -1.06 4.04 -49.34
N LYS A 170 -1.08 5.37 -49.21
CA LYS A 170 -1.56 6.08 -48.02
C LYS A 170 -2.98 6.60 -48.14
N ASN A 171 -3.64 6.37 -49.27
CA ASN A 171 -5.02 6.79 -49.47
C ASN A 171 -5.96 6.07 -48.50
N GLY A 172 -6.70 6.80 -47.68
CA GLY A 172 -7.61 6.24 -46.67
C GLY A 172 -6.91 5.64 -45.44
N ILE A 173 -5.58 5.77 -45.33
CA ILE A 173 -4.78 5.21 -44.23
C ILE A 173 -4.46 6.28 -43.19
N VAL A 174 -4.55 5.92 -41.91
CA VAL A 174 -4.17 6.79 -40.80
C VAL A 174 -2.66 6.98 -40.78
N LEU A 175 -2.23 8.22 -40.95
CA LEU A 175 -0.83 8.66 -40.89
C LEU A 175 -0.41 8.92 -39.45
N SER A 176 -1.28 9.54 -38.66
CA SER A 176 -1.01 9.90 -37.27
C SER A 176 -2.29 10.03 -36.45
N SER A 177 -2.16 9.97 -35.13
CA SER A 177 -3.23 10.26 -34.18
C SER A 177 -2.72 11.15 -33.05
N SER A 178 -3.61 11.99 -32.51
CA SER A 178 -3.32 12.88 -31.38
C SER A 178 -4.60 13.19 -30.57
N PRO A 179 -4.52 13.26 -29.23
CA PRO A 179 -3.36 12.99 -28.38
C PRO A 179 -3.02 11.49 -28.28
N LYS A 180 -1.84 11.16 -27.72
CA LYS A 180 -1.35 9.79 -27.46
C LYS A 180 -1.21 9.53 -25.95
N GLY A 181 -0.91 8.29 -25.58
CA GLY A 181 -0.67 7.90 -24.18
C GLY A 181 -1.96 7.72 -23.39
N TYR A 182 -1.95 8.02 -22.10
CA TYR A 182 -3.14 7.94 -21.26
C TYR A 182 -4.01 9.19 -21.43
N GLN A 183 -5.29 8.99 -21.68
CA GLN A 183 -6.28 10.04 -21.86
C GLN A 183 -7.54 9.72 -21.06
N GLU A 184 -8.30 10.73 -20.67
CA GLU A 184 -9.57 10.50 -19.99
C GLU A 184 -10.56 9.79 -20.93
N PRO A 185 -11.39 8.86 -20.41
CA PRO A 185 -12.47 8.27 -21.19
C PRO A 185 -13.34 9.34 -21.87
N GLY A 186 -13.71 9.11 -23.13
CA GLY A 186 -14.49 10.05 -23.94
C GLY A 186 -13.68 11.15 -24.63
N THR A 187 -12.38 11.29 -24.34
CA THR A 187 -11.49 12.25 -25.02
C THR A 187 -11.56 12.08 -26.54
N THR A 188 -11.60 13.20 -27.27
CA THR A 188 -11.56 13.19 -28.74
C THR A 188 -10.15 12.98 -29.26
N ILE A 189 -9.92 11.85 -29.92
CA ILE A 189 -8.69 11.53 -30.63
C ILE A 189 -8.86 11.92 -32.09
N THR A 190 -8.01 12.83 -32.55
CA THR A 190 -7.97 13.23 -33.95
C THR A 190 -7.06 12.27 -34.73
N ILE A 191 -7.60 11.60 -35.74
CA ILE A 191 -6.83 10.81 -36.70
C ILE A 191 -6.60 11.61 -37.98
N THR A 192 -5.36 11.62 -38.46
CA THR A 192 -4.97 12.25 -39.72
C THR A 192 -4.89 11.16 -40.79
N VAL A 193 -5.73 11.26 -41.81
CA VAL A 193 -5.86 10.26 -42.88
C VAL A 193 -5.29 10.82 -44.18
N GLY A 194 -4.50 10.01 -44.88
CA GLY A 194 -4.00 10.39 -46.20
C GLY A 194 -5.11 10.41 -47.25
N SER A 195 -5.19 11.49 -48.01
CA SER A 195 -6.02 11.64 -49.20
C SER A 195 -5.10 11.71 -50.40
N TYR A 196 -5.12 10.70 -51.26
CA TYR A 196 -4.22 10.69 -52.41
C TYR A 196 -4.60 11.79 -53.40
N VAL A 197 -3.64 12.65 -53.75
CA VAL A 197 -3.77 13.62 -54.83
C VAL A 197 -2.69 13.35 -55.87
N ASP A 198 -3.10 13.18 -57.12
CA ASP A 198 -2.16 13.04 -58.23
C ASP A 198 -1.49 14.39 -58.48
N ALA A 199 -0.16 14.43 -58.42
CA ALA A 199 0.64 15.63 -58.65
C ALA A 199 0.50 16.21 -60.07
N GLY A 200 -0.27 15.57 -60.97
CA GLY A 200 -0.52 15.99 -62.34
C GLY A 200 -1.75 16.89 -62.60
N GLY A 201 -2.55 17.25 -61.60
CA GLY A 201 -3.83 17.95 -61.77
C GLY A 201 -3.81 19.47 -61.99
N GLY A 202 -2.72 20.05 -62.51
CA GLY A 202 -2.66 21.45 -62.93
C GLY A 202 -3.19 21.66 -64.34
N GLY A 203 -4.50 21.47 -64.55
CA GLY A 203 -5.15 21.71 -65.83
C GLY A 203 -5.35 23.20 -66.11
N GLY A 204 -4.59 23.74 -67.06
CA GLY A 204 -4.88 25.03 -67.68
C GLY A 204 -6.08 24.94 -68.64
N GLU A 205 -6.67 26.12 -68.87
CA GLU A 205 -7.40 26.63 -70.04
C GLU A 205 -8.79 27.20 -69.74
N GLY A 206 -8.91 28.51 -69.97
CA GLY A 206 -10.13 29.25 -70.25
C GLY A 206 -9.71 30.49 -71.05
N GLY A 207 -9.98 30.45 -72.36
CA GLY A 207 -9.55 31.45 -73.36
C GLY A 207 -10.40 32.71 -73.45
#